data_AF-A0A485B873-F1
#
_entry.id   AF-A0A485B873-F1
#
_cell.length_a   1.000
_cell.length_b   1.000
_cell.length_c   1.000
_cell.angle_alpha   90.00
_cell.angle_beta   90.00
_cell.angle_gamma   90.00
#
_symmetry.space_group_name_H-M   'P 1'
#
loop_
_entity.id
_entity.type
_entity.pdbx_description
1 polymer ?
#
loop_
_entity_poly.entity_id
_entity_poly.type
_entity_poly.pdbx_seq_one_letter_code
_entity_poly.pdbx_strand_id
1 'polypeptide(L)'
;MFAKRHRITLLFNANKAYDRQVVEGVGEYLQASQQEWDIFIEEDFRARIENIREWLGDGVIADYDDPEIERLLADVEVPIVGVGGSYHRPECYPPVALYCDG
;
A
#
# COMPACT_ATOMS: atom_id res chain seq x y z
N MET A 1 -13.25 26.01 2.73
CA MET A 1 -11.86 25.52 2.71
C MET A 1 -11.90 24.22 1.94
N PHE A 2 -11.20 24.11 0.81
CA PHE A 2 -11.12 22.83 0.10
C PHE A 2 -10.26 21.90 0.95
N ALA A 3 -10.84 20.82 1.47
CA ALA A 3 -10.05 19.79 2.14
C ALA A 3 -9.06 19.24 1.10
N LYS A 4 -7.79 19.15 1.46
CA LYS A 4 -6.77 18.58 0.57
C LYS A 4 -7.11 17.10 0.41
N ARG A 5 -7.48 16.69 -0.80
CA ARG A 5 -7.70 15.28 -1.15
C ARG A 5 -6.35 14.58 -1.13
N HIS A 6 -6.22 13.52 -0.35
CA HIS A 6 -4.99 12.72 -0.30
C HIS A 6 -5.05 11.62 -1.34
N ARG A 7 -4.02 11.52 -2.18
CA ARG A 7 -3.91 10.46 -3.18
C ARG A 7 -3.17 9.28 -2.57
N ILE A 8 -3.86 8.15 -2.39
CA ILE A 8 -3.27 6.94 -1.80
C ILE A 8 -3.23 5.83 -2.84
N THR A 9 -2.07 5.20 -3.01
CA THR A 9 -1.87 4.11 -3.96
C THR A 9 -1.81 2.76 -3.22
N LEU A 10 -2.60 1.81 -3.71
CA LEU A 10 -2.70 0.43 -3.24
C LEU A 10 -1.94 -0.47 -4.22
N LEU A 11 -0.86 -1.09 -3.74
CA LEU A 11 -0.05 -2.05 -4.49
C LEU A 11 -0.38 -3.46 -4.04
N PHE A 12 -1.44 -4.01 -4.62
CA PHE A 12 -1.97 -5.34 -4.32
C PHE A 12 -2.31 -6.07 -5.61
N ASN A 13 -2.22 -7.39 -5.60
CA ASN A 13 -2.57 -8.22 -6.73
C ASN A 13 -4.03 -8.67 -6.61
N ALA A 14 -4.94 -8.08 -7.38
CA ALA A 14 -6.37 -8.40 -7.28
C ALA A 14 -6.71 -9.85 -7.72
N ASN A 15 -5.75 -10.61 -8.26
CA ASN A 15 -5.93 -12.04 -8.52
C ASN A 15 -5.86 -12.88 -7.23
N LYS A 16 -5.15 -12.42 -6.19
CA LYS A 16 -5.07 -13.10 -4.89
C LYS A 16 -6.31 -12.77 -4.06
N ALA A 17 -6.93 -13.79 -3.48
CA ALA A 17 -8.14 -13.60 -2.68
C ALA A 17 -7.91 -12.78 -1.40
N TYR A 18 -6.74 -12.95 -0.76
CA TYR A 18 -6.35 -12.21 0.42
C TYR A 18 -6.19 -10.71 0.12
N ASP A 19 -5.43 -10.37 -0.92
CA ASP A 19 -5.25 -9.00 -1.40
C ASP A 19 -6.57 -8.28 -1.66
N ARG A 20 -7.56 -8.96 -2.25
CA ARG A 20 -8.90 -8.39 -2.45
C ARG A 20 -9.58 -8.05 -1.13
N GLN A 21 -9.45 -8.89 -0.09
CA GLN A 21 -10.01 -8.60 1.24
C GLN A 21 -9.32 -7.39 1.90
N VAL A 22 -8.01 -7.25 1.71
CA VAL A 22 -7.27 -6.08 2.20
C VAL A 22 -7.78 -4.80 1.53
N VAL A 23 -7.95 -4.82 0.20
CA VAL A 23 -8.50 -3.69 -0.57
C VAL A 23 -9.94 -3.37 -0.11
N GLU A 24 -10.77 -4.38 0.12
CA GLU A 24 -12.12 -4.22 0.67
C GLU A 24 -12.09 -3.53 2.05
N GLY A 25 -11.22 -3.97 2.96
CA GLY A 25 -11.06 -3.37 4.29
C GLY A 25 -10.62 -1.89 4.23
N VAL A 26 -9.74 -1.53 3.30
CA VAL A 26 -9.39 -0.11 3.06
C VAL A 26 -10.62 0.68 2.59
N GLY A 27 -11.44 0.09 1.70
CA GLY A 27 -12.70 0.68 1.25
C GLY A 27 -13.72 0.87 2.37
N GLU A 28 -13.84 -0.09 3.29
CA GLU A 28 -14.69 0.02 4.48
C GLU A 28 -14.23 1.15 5.41
N TYR A 29 -12.91 1.26 5.64
CA TYR A 29 -12.35 2.35 6.44
C TYR A 29 -12.69 3.73 5.87
N LEU A 30 -12.62 3.90 4.55
CA LEU A 30 -12.95 5.17 3.90
C LEU A 30 -14.43 5.53 4.03
N GLN A 31 -15.32 4.53 3.88
CA GLN A 31 -16.75 4.73 4.08
C GLN A 31 -17.07 5.15 5.51
N ALA A 32 -16.40 4.56 6.51
CA ALA A 32 -16.61 4.85 7.92
C ALA A 32 -16.00 6.19 8.39
N SER A 33 -14.84 6.55 7.86
CA SER A 33 -14.03 7.69 8.35
C SER A 33 -14.40 9.06 7.73
N GLN A 34 -15.27 9.07 6.72
CA GLN A 34 -15.64 10.25 5.92
C GLN A 34 -14.43 11.07 5.41
N GLN A 35 -13.28 10.42 5.23
CA GLN A 35 -12.07 11.06 4.72
C GLN A 35 -12.16 11.23 3.20
N GLU A 36 -11.67 12.36 2.70
CA GLU A 36 -11.60 12.62 1.26
C GLU A 36 -10.27 12.11 0.69
N TRP A 37 -10.16 10.80 0.49
CA TRP A 37 -8.99 10.19 -0.18
C TRP A 37 -9.37 9.74 -1.59
N ASP A 38 -8.46 9.94 -2.53
CA ASP A 38 -8.54 9.36 -3.87
C ASP A 38 -7.67 8.10 -3.89
N ILE A 39 -8.31 6.94 -4.00
CA ILE A 39 -7.63 5.63 -3.98
C ILE A 39 -7.34 5.16 -5.39
N PHE A 40 -6.09 4.73 -5.61
CA PHE A 40 -5.63 4.14 -6.85
C PHE A 40 -5.19 2.70 -6.57
N ILE A 41 -5.73 1.73 -7.31
CA ILE A 41 -5.30 0.33 -7.23
C ILE A 41 -4.48 0.06 -8.46
N GLU A 42 -3.26 -0.41 -8.24
CA GLU A 42 -2.30 -0.52 -9.33
C GLU A 42 -1.68 -1.90 -9.37
N GLU A 43 -2.06 -2.63 -10.42
CA GLU A 43 -1.74 -4.05 -10.60
C GLU A 43 -0.47 -4.27 -11.45
N ASP A 44 -0.08 -3.27 -12.26
CA ASP A 44 1.07 -3.36 -13.18
C ASP A 44 2.14 -2.31 -12.84
N PHE A 45 2.61 -2.36 -11.59
CA PHE A 45 3.67 -1.47 -11.08
C PHE A 45 5.05 -1.74 -11.69
N ARG A 46 5.23 -2.90 -12.32
CA ARG A 46 6.50 -3.35 -12.92
C ARG A 46 6.81 -2.63 -14.24
N ALA A 47 5.80 -2.28 -15.02
CA ALA A 47 5.98 -1.60 -16.30
C ALA A 47 6.36 -0.11 -16.18
N ARG A 48 6.33 0.48 -14.98
CA ARG A 48 6.43 1.95 -14.80
C ARG A 48 7.41 2.40 -13.72
N ILE A 49 8.45 1.60 -13.46
CA ILE A 49 9.47 1.85 -12.42
C ILE A 49 10.12 3.23 -12.55
N GLU A 50 10.37 3.71 -13.78
CA GLU A 50 11.14 4.93 -14.02
C GLU A 50 10.52 6.22 -13.44
N ASN A 51 9.19 6.27 -13.24
CA ASN A 51 8.50 7.46 -12.70
C ASN A 51 7.62 7.15 -11.49
N ILE A 52 7.94 6.09 -10.73
CA ILE A 52 7.04 5.62 -9.68
C ILE A 52 6.71 6.71 -8.65
N ARG A 53 7.67 7.57 -8.31
CA ARG A 53 7.52 8.65 -7.31
C ARG A 53 6.39 9.64 -7.64
N GLU A 54 6.21 9.99 -8.91
CA GLU A 54 5.15 10.92 -9.33
C GLU A 54 3.76 10.30 -9.27
N TRP A 55 3.70 8.97 -9.23
CA TRP A 55 2.47 8.20 -9.30
C TRP A 55 2.02 7.63 -7.96
N LEU A 56 2.92 7.40 -7.00
CA LEU A 56 2.58 6.88 -5.67
C LEU A 56 1.66 7.81 -4.86
N GLY A 57 1.63 9.09 -5.19
CA GLY A 57 0.75 10.06 -4.52
C GLY A 57 1.29 10.53 -3.17
N ASP A 58 0.39 10.77 -2.22
CA ASP A 58 0.70 11.23 -0.86
C ASP A 58 0.99 10.06 0.11
N GLY A 59 0.72 8.81 -0.26
CA GLY A 59 0.96 7.63 0.58
C GLY A 59 0.67 6.30 -0.11
N VAL A 60 1.22 5.23 0.44
CA VAL A 60 1.17 3.88 -0.17
C VAL A 60 0.76 2.83 0.85
N ILE A 61 -0.12 1.91 0.44
CA ILE A 61 -0.38 0.67 1.17
C ILE A 61 -0.05 -0.49 0.22
N ALA A 62 0.79 -1.43 0.65
CA ALA A 62 1.37 -2.41 -0.28
C ALA A 62 1.53 -3.81 0.33
N ASP A 63 1.40 -4.84 -0.52
CA ASP A 63 1.75 -6.23 -0.20
C ASP A 63 3.28 -6.36 -0.04
N TYR A 64 3.74 -6.39 1.21
CA TYR A 64 5.17 -6.55 1.55
C TYR A 64 5.60 -8.02 1.60
N ASP A 65 4.72 -8.98 1.27
CA ASP A 65 5.15 -10.35 0.98
C ASP A 65 5.71 -10.48 -0.45
N ASP A 66 5.53 -9.47 -1.31
CA ASP A 66 6.16 -9.41 -2.64
C ASP A 66 7.53 -8.67 -2.56
N PRO A 67 8.66 -9.38 -2.74
CA PRO A 67 10.00 -8.78 -2.68
C PRO A 67 10.26 -7.74 -3.78
N GLU A 68 9.50 -7.77 -4.89
CA GLU A 68 9.58 -6.73 -5.90
C GLU A 68 8.97 -5.42 -5.41
N ILE A 69 7.88 -5.47 -4.63
CA ILE A 69 7.30 -4.30 -3.97
C ILE A 69 8.26 -3.71 -2.95
N GLU A 70 8.89 -4.55 -2.12
CA GLU A 70 9.90 -4.12 -1.16
C GLU A 70 11.05 -3.37 -1.85
N ARG A 71 11.61 -3.95 -2.91
CA ARG A 71 12.68 -3.31 -3.70
C ARG A 71 12.25 -2.00 -4.34
N LEU A 72 11.02 -1.96 -4.83
CA LEU A 72 10.45 -0.81 -5.53
C LEU A 72 10.22 0.38 -4.60
N LEU A 73 9.88 0.09 -3.35
CA LEU A 73 9.57 1.08 -2.33
C LEU A 73 10.77 1.48 -1.45
N ALA A 74 11.90 0.79 -1.56
CA ALA A 74 13.08 1.01 -0.72
C ALA A 74 13.61 2.47 -0.71
N ASP A 75 13.51 3.17 -1.84
CA ASP A 75 14.02 4.54 -2.02
C ASP A 75 12.88 5.58 -2.16
N VAL A 76 11.72 5.29 -1.58
CA VAL A 76 10.55 6.16 -1.62
C VAL A 76 10.39 6.92 -0.31
N GLU A 77 10.13 8.23 -0.38
CA GLU A 77 10.01 9.11 0.79
C GLU A 77 8.57 9.28 1.28
N VAL A 78 7.56 8.89 0.48
CA VAL A 78 6.16 9.00 0.89
C VAL A 78 5.84 7.98 1.99
N PRO A 79 4.90 8.26 2.90
CA PRO A 79 4.50 7.31 3.93
C PRO A 79 4.02 5.97 3.35
N ILE A 80 4.51 4.86 3.92
CA ILE A 80 4.21 3.51 3.46
C ILE A 80 3.68 2.68 4.62
N VAL A 81 2.55 2.00 4.40
CA VAL A 81 2.04 0.94 5.27
C VAL A 81 2.17 -0.39 4.53
N GLY A 82 2.97 -1.30 5.06
CA GLY A 82 3.07 -2.65 4.52
C GLY A 82 1.99 -3.55 5.10
N VAL A 83 1.43 -4.42 4.27
CA VAL A 83 0.54 -5.50 4.66
C VAL A 83 1.18 -6.80 4.21
N GLY A 84 1.21 -7.79 5.08
CA GLY A 84 1.82 -9.08 4.78
C GLY A 84 1.72 -10.04 5.95
N GLY A 85 2.29 -11.23 5.77
CA GLY A 85 2.36 -12.24 6.79
C GLY A 85 3.11 -11.78 8.04
N SER A 86 2.79 -12.41 9.17
CA SER A 86 3.61 -12.23 10.37
C SER A 86 4.93 -13.00 10.24
N TYR A 87 6.02 -12.38 10.65
CA TYR A 87 7.32 -13.03 10.75
C TYR A 87 7.52 -13.56 12.17
N HIS A 88 8.03 -14.79 12.28
CA HIS A 88 8.37 -15.38 13.59
C HIS A 88 9.50 -14.64 14.33
N ARG A 89 10.33 -13.88 13.60
CA ARG A 89 11.44 -13.10 14.17
C ARG A 89 11.20 -11.62 13.92
N PRO A 90 11.26 -10.76 14.95
CA PRO A 90 11.12 -9.31 14.80
C PRO A 90 12.10 -8.70 13.79
N GLU A 91 13.30 -9.28 13.68
CA GLU A 91 14.38 -8.83 12.80
C GLU A 91 14.10 -9.05 11.30
N CYS A 92 13.12 -9.89 10.98
CA CYS A 92 12.73 -10.17 9.59
C CYS A 92 11.66 -9.21 9.07
N TYR A 93 11.14 -8.32 9.93
CA TYR A 93 10.18 -7.32 9.49
C TYR A 93 10.90 -6.18 8.75
N PRO A 94 10.40 -5.73 7.58
CA PRO A 94 10.92 -4.56 6.91
C PRO A 94 10.78 -3.29 7.78
N PRO A 95 11.61 -2.26 7.58
CA PRO A 95 11.66 -1.06 8.43
C PRO A 95 10.51 -0.07 8.13
N VAL A 96 9.31 -0.57 7.87
CA VAL A 96 8.09 0.21 7.61
C VAL A 96 6.98 -0.15 8.61
N ALA A 97 5.98 0.72 8.77
CA ALA A 97 4.82 0.40 9.60
C ALA A 97 4.05 -0.77 8.96
N LEU A 98 3.90 -1.89 9.69
CA LEU A 98 3.32 -3.13 9.18
C LEU A 98 2.05 -3.51 9.94
N TYR A 99 1.03 -3.94 9.21
CA TYR A 99 -0.16 -4.55 9.77
C TYR A 99 -0.14 -6.06 9.48
N CYS A 100 -0.12 -6.88 10.53
CA CYS A 100 -0.19 -8.34 10.42
C CYS A 100 -1.61 -8.80 10.76
N ASP A 101 -2.24 -9.53 9.85
CA ASP A 101 -3.47 -10.25 10.16
C ASP A 101 -3.12 -11.43 11.08
N GLY A 102 -3.84 -11.55 12.20
CA GLY A 102 -3.56 -12.50 13.30
C GLY A 102 -4.42 -13.74 13.25
#